data_AF-A0A8S9W4U1-F1
#
_entry.id   AF-A0A8S9W4U1-F1
#
_cell.length_a   1.000
_cell.length_b   1.000
_cell.length_c   1.000
_cell.angle_alpha   90.00
_cell.angle_beta   90.00
_cell.angle_gamma   90.00
#
_symmetry.space_group_name_H-M   'P 1'
#
loop_
_entity.id
_entity.type
_entity.pdbx_description
1 polymer ?
#
loop_
_entity_poly.entity_id
_entity_poly.type
_entity_poly.pdbx_seq_one_letter_code
_entity_poly.pdbx_strand_id
1 'polypeptide(L)' 'MPVSVKLPNELRRRLAEYRLMDKKFCDKYNMAFEDFKSKKMVEESSRSFEVEEDFCDWELALDGIDTINNELKRIAKYT' A
#
# COMPACT_ATOMS: atom_id res chain seq x y z
N MET A 1 -17.33 16.04 15.10
CA MET A 1 -15.85 16.01 15.12
C MET A 1 -15.36 16.67 13.84
N PRO A 2 -14.42 17.63 13.88
CA PRO A 2 -13.91 18.22 12.65
C PRO A 2 -13.15 17.14 11.88
N VAL A 3 -13.51 16.94 10.61
CA VAL A 3 -12.75 16.11 9.69
C VAL A 3 -11.38 16.78 9.56
N SER A 4 -10.33 16.17 10.10
CA SER A 4 -8.96 16.70 9.95
C SER A 4 -8.62 16.74 8.48
N VAL A 5 -8.74 17.91 7.86
CA VAL A 5 -8.31 18.15 6.48
C VAL A 5 -6.79 18.04 6.48
N LYS A 6 -6.27 16.88 6.08
CA LYS A 6 -4.83 16.69 5.87
C LYS A 6 -4.41 17.56 4.69
N LEU A 7 -3.25 18.23 4.81
CA LEU A 7 -2.76 19.06 3.71
C LEU A 7 -2.41 18.18 2.50
N PRO A 8 -2.68 18.62 1.26
CA PRO A 8 -2.34 17.88 0.04
C PRO A 8 -0.87 17.44 -0.03
N ASN A 9 0.04 18.21 0.58
CA ASN A 9 1.46 17.87 0.64
C ASN A 9 1.76 16.69 1.57
N GLU A 10 1.04 16.57 2.70
CA GLU A 10 1.18 15.42 3.62
C GLU A 10 0.64 14.14 2.97
N LEU A 11 -0.49 14.24 2.26
CA LEU A 11 -1.06 13.15 1.48
C LEU A 11 -0.08 12.68 0.39
N ARG A 12 0.51 13.61 -0.36
CA ARG A 12 1.55 13.29 -1.35
C ARG A 12 2.79 12.63 -0.73
N ARG A 13 3.22 13.07 0.44
CA ARG A 13 4.34 12.44 1.15
C ARG A 13 4.03 10.99 1.52
N ARG A 14 2.88 10.75 2.15
CA ARG A 14 2.43 9.39 2.48
C ARG A 14 2.24 8.51 1.24
N LEU A 15 1.73 9.07 0.15
CA LEU A 15 1.61 8.37 -1.11
C LEU A 15 2.98 7.91 -1.65
N ALA A 16 4.02 8.75 -1.51
CA ALA A 16 5.38 8.38 -1.89
C ALA A 16 5.95 7.27 -0.99
N GLU A 17 5.69 7.33 0.32
CA GLU A 17 6.07 6.29 1.28
C GLU A 17 5.44 4.93 0.92
N TYR A 18 4.13 4.88 0.66
CA TYR A 18 3.47 3.63 0.27
C TYR A 18 3.93 3.10 -1.09
N ARG A 19 4.18 3.97 -2.07
CA ARG A 19 4.74 3.56 -3.38
C ARG A 19 6.15 3.00 -3.24
N LEU A 20 6.95 3.54 -2.33
CA LEU A 20 8.28 3.01 -2.05
C LEU A 20 8.19 1.62 -1.40
N MET A 21 7.21 1.42 -0.52
CA MET A 21 6.95 0.14 0.12
C MET A 21 6.49 -0.92 -0.87
N ASP A 22 5.56 -0.59 -1.76
CA ASP A 22 5.14 -1.44 -2.89
C ASP A 22 6.34 -1.86 -3.76
N LYS A 23 7.19 -0.89 -4.15
CA LYS A 23 8.41 -1.18 -4.90
C LYS A 23 9.37 -2.11 -4.13
N LYS A 24 9.57 -1.87 -2.83
CA LYS A 24 10.44 -2.70 -1.99
C LYS A 24 9.97 -4.15 -1.96
N PHE A 25 8.66 -4.38 -1.87
CA PHE A 25 8.11 -5.73 -1.89
C PHE A 25 8.16 -6.37 -3.27
N CYS A 26 7.91 -5.60 -4.34
CA CYS A 26 8.14 -6.06 -5.71
C CYS A 26 9.58 -6.54 -5.91
N ASP A 27 10.56 -5.79 -5.39
CA ASP A 27 11.98 -6.16 -5.47
C ASP A 27 12.31 -7.37 -4.57
N LYS A 28 11.72 -7.47 -3.36
CA LYS A 28 11.91 -8.60 -2.42
C LYS A 28 11.40 -9.92 -2.99
N TYR A 29 10.21 -9.90 -3.59
CA TYR A 29 9.53 -11.09 -4.12
C TYR A 29 9.71 -11.31 -5.62
N ASN A 30 10.33 -10.34 -6.31
CA ASN A 30 10.54 -10.33 -7.76
C ASN A 30 9.26 -10.62 -8.56
N MET A 31 8.14 -10.07 -8.09
CA MET A 31 6.80 -10.21 -8.69
C MET A 31 5.88 -9.07 -8.23
N ALA A 32 4.73 -8.91 -8.88
CA ALA A 32 3.72 -7.96 -8.44
C ALA A 32 2.88 -8.52 -7.28
N PHE A 33 2.20 -7.66 -6.52
CA PHE A 33 1.33 -8.08 -5.41
C PHE A 33 0.24 -9.06 -5.84
N GLU A 34 -0.36 -8.87 -7.01
CA GLU A 34 -1.39 -9.79 -7.53
C GLU A 34 -0.84 -11.19 -7.77
N ASP A 35 0.38 -11.28 -8.32
CA ASP A 35 1.05 -12.57 -8.51
C ASP A 35 1.39 -13.21 -7.16
N PHE A 36 1.85 -12.41 -6.20
CA PHE A 36 2.15 -12.84 -4.84
C PHE A 36 0.91 -13.38 -4.11
N LYS A 37 -0.22 -12.68 -4.24
CA LYS A 37 -1.53 -13.07 -3.69
C LYS A 37 -2.07 -14.34 -4.33
N SER A 38 -1.96 -14.46 -5.66
CA SER A 38 -2.45 -15.64 -6.41
C SER A 38 -1.69 -16.92 -6.09
N LYS A 39 -0.38 -16.81 -5.80
CA LYS A 39 0.50 -17.96 -5.55
C LYS A 39 0.34 -18.58 -4.15
N LYS A 40 -0.53 -18.05 -3.29
CA LYS A 40 -0.71 -18.54 -1.90
C LYS A 40 0.64 -18.81 -1.22
N MET A 41 1.62 -17.91 -1.39
CA MET A 41 2.97 -18.04 -0.82
C MET A 41 2.95 -18.20 0.72
N VAL A 42 1.87 -17.71 1.35
CA VAL A 42 1.54 -17.90 2.77
C VAL A 42 1.25 -19.38 3.13
N GLU A 43 0.62 -20.15 2.23
CA GLU A 43 0.24 -21.55 2.50
C GLU A 43 1.39 -22.54 2.24
N GLU A 44 2.35 -22.22 1.35
CA GLU A 44 3.40 -23.17 0.92
C GLU A 44 4.73 -23.03 1.67
N SER A 45 4.97 -21.96 2.43
CA SER A 45 6.30 -21.70 2.99
C SER A 45 6.41 -22.02 4.48
N SER A 46 7.44 -22.78 4.84
CA SER A 46 7.90 -23.01 6.23
C SER A 46 8.46 -21.75 6.93
N ARG A 47 8.13 -20.55 6.42
CA ARG A 47 8.40 -19.20 6.94
C ARG A 47 7.11 -18.35 6.95
N SER A 48 5.97 -18.98 7.21
CA SER A 48 4.65 -18.39 7.07
C SER A 48 4.48 -17.03 7.77
N PHE A 49 5.04 -16.84 8.96
CA PHE A 49 4.85 -15.60 9.72
C PHE A 49 5.47 -14.35 9.06
N GLU A 50 6.72 -14.41 8.58
CA GLU A 50 7.35 -13.26 7.91
C GLU A 50 6.64 -12.94 6.57
N VAL A 51 6.22 -13.99 5.86
CA VAL A 51 5.52 -13.86 4.58
C VAL A 51 4.09 -13.32 4.78
N GLU A 52 3.42 -13.70 5.86
CA GLU A 52 2.11 -13.16 6.27
C GLU A 52 2.20 -11.69 6.69
N GLU A 53 3.24 -11.33 7.46
CA GLU A 53 3.50 -9.95 7.87
C GLU A 53 3.75 -9.08 6.64
N ASP A 54 4.65 -9.51 5.75
CA ASP A 54 4.92 -8.82 4.49
C ASP A 54 3.67 -8.72 3.61
N PHE A 55 2.83 -9.77 3.56
CA PHE A 55 1.57 -9.75 2.82
C PHE A 55 0.64 -8.66 3.36
N CYS A 56 0.42 -8.65 4.67
CA CYS A 56 -0.45 -7.67 5.33
C CYS A 56 0.08 -6.24 5.11
N ASP A 57 1.39 -6.05 5.26
CA ASP A 57 2.05 -4.77 5.07
C ASP A 57 1.97 -4.26 3.63
N TRP A 58 2.13 -5.15 2.65
CA TRP A 58 2.00 -4.81 1.24
C TRP A 58 0.55 -4.49 0.87
N GLU A 59 -0.41 -5.29 1.32
CA GLU A 59 -1.84 -5.03 1.11
C GLU A 59 -2.25 -3.67 1.69
N LEU A 60 -1.81 -3.36 2.92
CA LEU A 60 -2.06 -2.08 3.57
C LEU A 60 -1.45 -0.90 2.79
N ALA A 61 -0.27 -1.09 2.20
CA ALA A 61 0.37 -0.06 1.39
C ALA A 61 -0.43 0.24 0.11
N LEU A 62 -0.95 -0.78 -0.56
CA LEU A 62 -1.78 -0.63 -1.76
C LEU A 62 -3.13 0.03 -1.44
N ASP A 63 -3.80 -0.40 -0.37
CA ASP A 63 -5.04 0.23 0.11
C ASP A 63 -4.80 1.70 0.50
N GLY A 64 -3.64 1.98 1.12
CA GLY A 64 -3.20 3.34 1.46
C GLY A 64 -3.00 4.22 0.22
N ILE A 65 -2.40 3.68 -0.85
CA ILE A 65 -2.23 4.35 -2.14
C ILE A 65 -3.60 4.73 -2.72
N ASP A 66 -4.53 3.78 -2.77
CA ASP A 66 -5.86 4.00 -3.36
C ASP A 66 -6.69 4.99 -2.55
N THR A 67 -6.66 4.86 -1.22
CA THR A 67 -7.31 5.81 -0.31
C THR A 67 -6.80 7.23 -0.53
N ILE A 68 -5.48 7.42 -0.51
CA ILE A 68 -4.89 8.76 -0.67
C ILE A 68 -5.16 9.33 -2.06
N ASN A 69 -5.08 8.51 -3.11
CA ASN A 69 -5.42 8.94 -4.47
C ASN A 69 -6.87 9.43 -4.55
N ASN A 70 -7.80 8.73 -3.90
CA ASN A 70 -9.21 9.13 -3.85
C ASN A 70 -9.41 10.42 -3.04
N GLU A 71 -8.70 10.61 -1.93
CA GLU A 71 -8.73 11.86 -1.17
C GLU A 71 -8.16 13.05 -1.95
N LEU A 72 -7.02 12.86 -2.63
CA LEU A 72 -6.42 13.89 -3.47
C LEU A 72 -7.34 14.28 -4.64
N LYS A 73 -7.98 13.30 -5.29
CA LYS A 73 -9.01 13.54 -6.32
C LYS A 73 -10.20 14.31 -5.75
N ARG A 74 -10.65 13.98 -4.54
CA ARG A 74 -11.74 14.68 -3.85
C ARG A 74 -11.34 16.15 -3.62
N ILE A 75 -10.16 16.41 -3.06
CA ILE A 75 -9.68 17.78 -2.80
C ILE A 75 -9.56 18.58 -4.10
N ALA A 76 -9.02 17.97 -5.16
CA ALA A 76 -8.87 18.61 -6.46
C ALA A 76 -10.21 18.96 -7.15
N LYS A 77 -11.32 18.29 -6.79
CA LYS A 77 -12.66 18.63 -7.31
C LYS A 77 -13.29 19.86 -6.65
N TYR A 78 -12.80 20.27 -5.48
CA TYR A 78 -13.33 21.40 -4.71
C TYR A 78 -12.38 22.61 -4.66
N THR A 79 -11.26 22.54 -5.38
CA THR A 79 -10.29 23.64 -5.55
C THR A 79 -10.39 24.17 -6.97
#